data_AF-A0AAV5Q5W5-F1
#
_entry.id   AF-A0AAV5Q5W5-F1
#
_cell.length_a   1.000
_cell.length_b   1.000
_cell.length_c   1.000
_cell.angle_alpha   90.00
_cell.angle_beta   90.00
_cell.angle_gamma   90.00
#
_symmetry.space_group_name_H-M   'P 1'
#
loop_
_entity.id
_entity.type
_entity.pdbx_description
1 polymer ?
#
loop_
_entity_poly.entity_id
_entity_poly.type
_entity_poly.pdbx_seq_one_letter_code
_entity_poly.pdbx_strand_id
1 'polypeptide(L)'
;MTGIHGTPKTTFSVQIESPDQLKSISLQELSIYRKQIDDDLILLFEYLDKNLKADMNTNLVTPDGFPRNDIDVAQIRFCRAKILRLQNDYKWVSNELLEKMQIKFGK
;
A
#
# COMPACT_ATOMS: atom_id res chain seq x y z
N MET A 1 -1.95 -6.28 -17.46
CA MET A 1 -3.29 -6.79 -17.07
C MET A 1 -3.79 -5.93 -15.93
N THR A 2 -4.85 -5.15 -16.16
CA THR A 2 -5.41 -4.19 -15.21
C THR A 2 -6.08 -4.90 -14.03
N GLY A 3 -5.90 -4.38 -12.82
CA GLY A 3 -6.60 -4.80 -11.61
C GLY A 3 -7.96 -4.11 -11.45
N ILE A 4 -8.54 -4.21 -10.25
CA ILE A 4 -9.86 -3.65 -9.92
C ILE A 4 -9.84 -2.12 -10.15
N HIS A 5 -10.88 -1.59 -10.81
CA HIS A 5 -11.00 -0.17 -11.19
C HIS A 5 -9.83 0.38 -12.05
N GLY A 6 -9.17 -0.46 -12.85
CA GLY A 6 -8.08 -0.03 -13.73
C GLY A 6 -6.75 0.24 -13.03
N THR A 7 -6.69 0.04 -11.71
CA THR A 7 -5.44 0.14 -10.94
C THR A 7 -4.48 -0.99 -11.32
N PRO A 8 -3.16 -0.80 -11.19
CA PRO A 8 -2.21 -1.87 -11.47
C PRO A 8 -2.45 -3.07 -10.53
N LYS A 9 -2.29 -4.27 -11.08
CA LYS A 9 -2.40 -5.51 -10.33
C LYS A 9 -1.23 -5.59 -9.34
N THR A 10 -1.57 -5.72 -8.07
CA THR A 10 -0.60 -5.89 -6.97
C THR A 10 -0.38 -7.36 -6.69
N THR A 11 0.79 -7.66 -6.13
CA THR A 11 1.25 -9.01 -5.82
C THR A 11 0.91 -9.43 -4.39
N PHE A 12 0.93 -8.49 -3.45
CA PHE A 12 0.48 -8.67 -2.09
C PHE A 12 -1.05 -8.75 -2.04
N SER A 13 -1.54 -9.85 -1.48
CA SER A 13 -2.97 -10.19 -1.41
C SER A 13 -3.46 -10.55 -0.01
N VAL A 14 -2.55 -10.62 0.97
CA VAL A 14 -2.88 -10.96 2.35
C VAL A 14 -3.60 -9.78 3.00
N GLN A 15 -4.72 -10.04 3.67
CA GLN A 15 -5.42 -9.05 4.48
C GLN A 15 -4.93 -9.15 5.91
N ILE A 16 -4.27 -8.10 6.40
CA ILE A 16 -3.86 -7.99 7.80
C ILE A 16 -4.90 -7.11 8.49
N GLU A 17 -5.65 -7.68 9.42
CA GLU A 17 -6.67 -6.94 10.18
C GLU A 17 -6.12 -6.45 11.52
N SER A 18 -5.13 -7.16 12.07
CA SER A 18 -4.47 -6.78 13.32
C SER A 18 -3.00 -7.23 13.34
N PRO A 19 -2.12 -6.51 14.08
CA PRO A 19 -0.71 -6.89 14.22
C PRO A 19 -0.51 -8.28 14.83
N ASP A 20 -1.41 -8.74 15.70
CA ASP A 20 -1.28 -10.03 16.39
C ASP A 20 -1.29 -11.23 15.43
N GLN A 21 -1.93 -11.11 14.25
CA GLN A 21 -1.92 -12.13 13.21
C GLN A 21 -0.51 -12.39 12.66
N LEU A 22 0.40 -11.42 12.76
CA LEU A 22 1.76 -11.52 12.23
C LEU A 22 2.67 -12.36 13.13
N LYS A 23 2.34 -12.51 14.42
CA LYS A 23 3.14 -13.25 15.39
C LYS A 23 3.32 -14.72 15.03
N SER A 24 2.33 -15.33 14.39
CA SER A 24 2.40 -16.74 13.93
C SER A 24 3.15 -16.93 12.61
N ILE A 25 3.48 -15.85 11.90
CA ILE A 25 4.09 -15.91 10.56
C ILE A 25 5.61 -16.08 10.68
N SER A 26 6.23 -16.86 9.80
CA SER A 26 7.67 -17.07 9.85
C SER A 26 8.46 -15.82 9.43
N LEU A 27 9.72 -15.70 9.88
CA LEU A 27 10.61 -14.60 9.49
C LEU A 27 10.81 -14.52 7.97
N GLN A 28 10.90 -15.67 7.30
CA GLN A 28 11.07 -15.74 5.84
C GLN A 28 9.82 -15.22 5.11
N GLU A 29 8.63 -15.61 5.54
CA GLU A 29 7.36 -15.12 4.98
C GLU A 29 7.18 -13.62 5.22
N LEU A 30 7.46 -13.12 6.43
CA LEU A 30 7.41 -11.68 6.72
C LEU A 30 8.37 -10.88 5.82
N SER A 31 9.56 -11.41 5.54
CA SER A 31 10.50 -10.77 4.59
C SER A 31 9.94 -10.75 3.16
N ILE A 32 9.23 -11.79 2.74
CA ILE A 32 8.59 -11.85 1.42
C ILE A 32 7.44 -10.84 1.35
N TYR A 33 6.57 -10.80 2.37
CA TYR A 33 5.46 -9.85 2.44
C TYR A 33 5.94 -8.42 2.44
N ARG A 34 6.97 -8.09 3.23
CA ARG A 34 7.57 -6.76 3.24
C ARG A 34 8.00 -6.34 1.84
N LYS A 35 8.71 -7.23 1.13
CA LYS A 35 9.18 -6.96 -0.24
C LYS A 35 8.01 -6.78 -1.21
N GLN A 36 7.00 -7.65 -1.17
CA GLN A 36 5.83 -7.54 -2.03
C GLN A 36 5.08 -6.23 -1.81
N ILE A 37 4.91 -5.82 -0.55
CA ILE A 37 4.28 -4.55 -0.21
C ILE A 37 5.12 -3.37 -0.73
N ASP A 38 6.44 -3.39 -0.58
CA ASP A 38 7.34 -2.36 -1.11
C ASP A 38 7.22 -2.24 -2.64
N ASP A 39 7.31 -3.37 -3.36
CA ASP A 39 7.18 -3.42 -4.82
C ASP A 39 5.81 -2.90 -5.29
N ASP A 40 4.73 -3.27 -4.58
CA ASP A 40 3.38 -2.82 -4.89
C ASP A 40 3.15 -1.34 -4.59
N LEU A 41 3.76 -0.80 -3.53
CA LEU A 41 3.71 0.63 -3.21
C LEU A 41 4.40 1.43 -4.32
N ILE A 42 5.60 1.03 -4.76
CA ILE A 42 6.30 1.69 -5.87
C ILE A 42 5.41 1.72 -7.11
N LEU A 43 4.87 0.58 -7.50
CA LEU A 43 3.99 0.45 -8.67
C LEU A 43 2.75 1.38 -8.57
N LEU A 44 2.13 1.47 -7.39
CA LEU A 44 0.95 2.32 -7.19
C LEU A 44 1.29 3.81 -7.19
N PHE A 45 2.43 4.21 -6.61
CA PHE A 45 2.91 5.59 -6.67
C PHE A 45 3.25 6.01 -8.10
N GLU A 46 3.94 5.16 -8.86
CA GLU A 46 4.22 5.40 -10.27
C GLU A 46 2.94 5.55 -11.09
N TYR A 47 1.94 4.69 -10.84
CA TYR A 47 0.65 4.79 -11.48
C TYR A 47 -0.09 6.09 -11.14
N LEU A 48 -0.06 6.52 -9.88
CA LEU A 48 -0.67 7.77 -9.43
C LEU A 48 -0.06 8.97 -10.18
N ASP A 49 1.26 9.04 -10.27
CA ASP A 49 2.00 10.12 -10.92
C ASP A 49 1.83 10.07 -12.46
N LYS A 50 2.14 8.94 -13.09
CA LYS A 50 2.22 8.83 -14.54
C LYS A 50 0.86 8.71 -15.23
N ASN A 51 -0.08 7.98 -14.64
CA ASN A 51 -1.37 7.71 -15.25
C ASN A 51 -2.46 8.67 -14.77
N LEU A 52 -2.47 9.02 -13.48
CA LEU A 52 -3.51 9.87 -12.91
C LEU A 52 -3.10 11.34 -12.74
N LYS A 53 -1.81 11.67 -12.98
CA LYS A 53 -1.24 13.02 -12.84
C LYS A 53 -1.55 13.62 -11.46
N ALA A 54 -1.47 12.79 -10.43
CA ALA A 54 -1.78 13.16 -9.05
C ALA A 54 -0.79 12.50 -8.09
N ASP A 55 -0.65 13.08 -6.90
CA ASP A 55 0.09 12.51 -5.77
C ASP A 55 -0.87 12.13 -4.62
N MET A 56 -0.37 11.82 -3.43
CA MET A 56 -1.21 11.50 -2.25
C MET A 56 -1.94 12.72 -1.67
N ASN A 57 -1.54 13.94 -2.02
CA ASN A 57 -1.97 15.19 -1.40
C ASN A 57 -2.76 16.10 -2.34
N THR A 58 -2.78 15.80 -3.65
CA THR A 58 -3.46 16.57 -4.70
C THR A 58 -4.92 16.77 -4.31
N ASN A 59 -5.39 18.01 -4.36
CA ASN A 59 -6.78 18.32 -4.04
C ASN A 59 -7.72 17.72 -5.09
N LEU A 60 -8.78 17.05 -4.63
CA LEU A 60 -9.75 16.33 -5.46
C LEU A 60 -11.06 17.08 -5.66
N VAL A 61 -11.21 18.23 -5.02
CA VAL A 61 -12.37 19.11 -5.14
C VAL A 61 -11.96 20.51 -5.58
N THR A 62 -12.87 21.19 -6.25
CA THR A 62 -12.76 22.62 -6.56
C THR A 62 -13.01 23.45 -5.29
N PRO A 63 -12.70 24.76 -5.29
CA PRO A 63 -12.98 25.63 -4.15
C PRO A 63 -14.45 25.65 -3.72
N ASP A 64 -15.37 25.47 -4.68
CA ASP A 64 -16.81 25.42 -4.44
C ASP A 64 -17.30 24.06 -3.90
N GLY A 65 -16.38 23.10 -3.69
CA GLY A 65 -16.66 21.80 -3.09
C GLY A 65 -17.08 20.68 -4.05
N PHE A 66 -17.11 20.94 -5.36
CA PHE A 66 -17.44 19.93 -6.36
C PHE A 66 -16.23 19.07 -6.76
N PRO A 67 -16.39 17.79 -7.14
CA PRO A 67 -15.31 17.00 -7.69
C PRO A 67 -14.67 17.70 -8.89
N ARG A 68 -13.34 17.65 -8.98
CA ARG A 68 -12.61 18.18 -10.14
C ARG A 68 -12.96 17.40 -11.40
N ASN A 69 -13.26 18.13 -12.48
CA ASN A 69 -13.61 17.53 -13.78
C ASN A 69 -12.38 17.23 -14.65
N ASP A 70 -11.21 17.78 -14.31
CA ASP A 70 -9.97 17.63 -15.08
C ASP A 70 -9.16 16.38 -14.73
N ILE A 71 -9.57 15.63 -13.69
CA ILE A 71 -8.90 14.42 -13.20
C ILE A 71 -9.91 13.33 -12.88
N ASP A 72 -9.48 12.06 -12.92
CA ASP A 72 -10.30 10.95 -12.45
C ASP A 72 -10.26 10.86 -10.92
N VAL A 73 -11.12 11.65 -10.28
CA VAL A 73 -11.25 11.71 -8.82
C VAL A 73 -11.55 10.34 -8.21
N ALA A 74 -12.35 9.50 -8.87
CA ALA A 74 -12.73 8.20 -8.34
C ALA A 74 -11.52 7.25 -8.33
N GLN A 75 -10.81 7.15 -9.45
CA GLN A 75 -9.64 6.29 -9.58
C GLN A 75 -8.51 6.74 -8.64
N ILE A 76 -8.31 8.05 -8.47
CA ILE A 76 -7.34 8.58 -7.50
C ILE A 76 -7.71 8.14 -6.08
N ARG A 77 -8.98 8.28 -5.66
CA ARG A 77 -9.41 7.84 -4.32
C ARG A 77 -9.17 6.34 -4.10
N PHE A 78 -9.49 5.51 -5.09
CA PHE A 78 -9.27 4.06 -4.99
C PHE A 78 -7.77 3.73 -4.88
N CYS A 79 -6.93 4.35 -5.70
CA CYS A 79 -5.48 4.16 -5.65
C CYS A 79 -4.92 4.60 -4.29
N ARG A 80 -5.26 5.81 -3.82
CA ARG A 80 -4.83 6.32 -2.50
C ARG A 80 -5.28 5.43 -1.36
N ALA A 81 -6.53 4.95 -1.37
CA ALA A 81 -7.02 4.05 -0.34
C ALA A 81 -6.24 2.73 -0.30
N LYS A 82 -5.83 2.21 -1.46
CA LYS A 82 -4.98 1.03 -1.55
C LYS A 82 -3.57 1.28 -1.04
N ILE A 83 -2.95 2.41 -1.41
CA ILE A 83 -1.64 2.84 -0.90
C ILE A 83 -1.68 2.96 0.63
N LEU A 84 -2.69 3.63 1.19
CA LEU A 84 -2.82 3.82 2.64
C LEU A 84 -2.93 2.49 3.39
N ARG A 85 -3.70 1.52 2.87
CA ARG A 85 -3.77 0.18 3.46
C ARG A 85 -2.41 -0.51 3.45
N LEU A 86 -1.74 -0.54 2.29
CA LEU A 86 -0.43 -1.15 2.15
C LEU A 86 0.64 -0.48 3.03
N GLN A 87 0.58 0.85 3.23
CA GLN A 87 1.50 1.54 4.14
C GLN A 87 1.28 1.12 5.60
N ASN A 88 0.03 0.94 6.03
CA ASN A 88 -0.26 0.42 7.38
C ASN A 88 0.22 -1.02 7.53
N ASP A 89 -0.05 -1.87 6.54
CA ASP A 89 0.40 -3.26 6.50
C ASP A 89 1.94 -3.34 6.54
N TYR A 90 2.61 -2.51 5.75
CA TYR A 90 4.07 -2.42 5.73
C TYR A 90 4.64 -2.12 7.10
N LYS A 91 4.04 -1.18 7.82
CA LYS A 91 4.46 -0.80 9.17
C LYS A 91 4.33 -1.97 10.13
N TRP A 92 3.22 -2.69 10.10
CA TRP A 92 3.01 -3.86 10.96
C TRP A 92 3.98 -5.00 10.62
N VAL A 93 4.13 -5.34 9.34
CA VAL A 93 5.06 -6.38 8.87
C VAL A 93 6.50 -6.03 9.21
N SER A 94 6.93 -4.79 8.98
CA SER A 94 8.29 -4.33 9.28
C SER A 94 8.61 -4.39 10.77
N ASN A 95 7.65 -4.03 11.64
CA ASN A 95 7.83 -4.09 13.09
C ASN A 95 8.00 -5.54 13.58
N GLU A 96 7.11 -6.44 13.17
CA GLU A 96 7.18 -7.86 13.55
C GLU A 96 8.46 -8.52 13.01
N LEU A 97 8.84 -8.19 11.77
CA LEU A 97 10.08 -8.69 11.17
C LEU A 97 11.30 -8.27 11.99
N LEU A 98 11.35 -7.00 12.41
CA LEU A 98 12.44 -6.47 13.23
C LEU A 98 12.52 -7.18 14.59
N GLU A 99 11.39 -7.35 15.27
CA GLU A 99 11.32 -8.04 16.57
C GLU A 99 11.83 -9.48 16.45
N LYS A 100 11.37 -10.23 15.44
CA LYS A 100 11.85 -11.60 15.21
C LYS A 100 13.33 -11.67 14.84
N MET A 101 13.83 -10.69 14.09
CA MET A 101 15.27 -10.60 13.80
C MET A 101 16.07 -10.35 15.08
N GLN A 102 15.63 -9.45 15.95
CA GLN A 102 16.29 -9.19 17.23
C GLN A 102 16.28 -10.42 18.14
N ILE A 103 15.19 -11.18 18.21
CA ILE A 103 15.13 -12.42 19.00
C ILE A 103 16.08 -13.49 18.45
N LYS A 104 16.18 -13.61 17.12
CA LYS A 104 16.99 -14.64 16.46
C LYS A 104 18.49 -14.35 16.48
N PHE A 105 18.87 -13.08 16.37
CA PHE A 105 20.27 -12.63 16.24
C PHE A 105 20.78 -11.87 17.48
N GLY A 106 19.93 -11.57 18.45
CA GLY A 106 20.27 -10.89 19.71
C GLY A 106 20.74 -11.83 20.81
N LYS A 107 21.35 -12.98 20.44
CA LYS A 107 22.13 -13.84 21.34
C LYS A 107 23.60 -13.71 21.00
#